data_AF-A0A1I5GKQ9-F1
#
_entry.id   AF-A0A1I5GKQ9-F1
#
_cell.length_a   1.000
_cell.length_b   1.000
_cell.length_c   1.000
_cell.angle_alpha   90.00
_cell.angle_beta   90.00
_cell.angle_gamma   90.00
#
_symmetry.space_group_name_H-M   'P 1'
#
loop_
_entity.id
_entity.type
_entity.pdbx_description
1 polymer ?
#
loop_
_entity_poly.entity_id
_entity_poly.type
_entity_poly.pdbx_seq_one_letter_code
_entity_poly.pdbx_strand_id
1 'polypeptide(L)'
;MKIGVITYKIAAHAADLAKGLPGAQRLDDALSRARLEFRWEDQFNLSLDPETARDVHDQTLSKEAHKVAHFCSMCGPKFCSLRISHDILAEAQKDGMEAMAAKFRNGSDLYMPVDESEE
;
A
#
# COMPACT_ATOMS: atom_id res chain seq x y z
N MET A 1 0.27 1.39 -32.25
CA MET A 1 0.56 -0.03 -31.93
C MET A 1 0.77 -0.32 -30.43
N LYS A 2 1.17 0.65 -29.58
CA LYS A 2 1.37 0.47 -28.11
C LYS A 2 0.11 -0.02 -27.36
N ILE A 3 -1.02 0.65 -27.57
CA ILE A 3 -2.29 0.39 -26.86
C ILE A 3 -2.70 -1.09 -26.96
N GLY A 4 -2.72 -1.66 -28.17
CA GLY A 4 -3.13 -3.05 -28.38
C GLY A 4 -2.25 -4.05 -27.61
N VAL A 5 -0.92 -3.83 -27.59
CA VAL A 5 0.00 -4.71 -26.87
C VAL A 5 -0.23 -4.65 -25.35
N ILE A 6 -0.41 -3.46 -24.78
CA ILE A 6 -0.70 -3.30 -23.36
C ILE A 6 -2.06 -3.94 -23.01
N THR A 7 -3.09 -3.74 -23.83
CA THR A 7 -4.40 -4.37 -23.63
C THR A 7 -4.30 -5.90 -23.56
N TYR A 8 -3.58 -6.51 -24.49
CA TYR A 8 -3.38 -7.97 -24.48
C TYR A 8 -2.53 -8.44 -23.29
N LYS A 9 -1.54 -7.67 -22.84
CA LYS A 9 -0.78 -7.97 -21.62
C LYS A 9 -1.67 -7.97 -20.37
N ILE A 10 -2.58 -7.00 -20.26
CA ILE A 10 -3.57 -6.96 -19.16
C ILE A 10 -4.44 -8.21 -19.20
N ALA A 11 -4.97 -8.57 -20.38
CA ALA A 11 -5.83 -9.74 -20.53
C ALA A 11 -5.11 -11.05 -20.17
N ALA A 12 -3.86 -11.20 -20.60
CA ALA A 12 -3.03 -12.37 -20.27
C ALA A 12 -2.77 -12.46 -18.76
N HIS A 13 -2.35 -11.37 -18.13
CA HIS A 13 -2.10 -11.34 -16.68
C HIS A 13 -3.38 -11.62 -15.87
N ALA A 14 -4.52 -11.08 -16.29
CA ALA A 14 -5.82 -11.38 -15.67
C ALA A 14 -6.17 -12.88 -15.75
N ALA A 15 -5.87 -13.53 -16.88
CA ALA A 15 -6.05 -14.97 -17.01
C ALA A 15 -5.08 -15.76 -16.13
N ASP A 16 -3.84 -15.31 -15.98
CA ASP A 16 -2.83 -15.93 -15.11
C ASP A 16 -3.22 -15.85 -13.63
N LEU A 17 -3.78 -14.73 -13.18
CA LEU A 17 -4.36 -14.56 -11.85
C LEU A 17 -5.55 -15.50 -11.63
N ALA A 18 -6.49 -15.55 -12.57
CA ALA A 18 -7.67 -16.41 -12.47
C ALA A 18 -7.32 -17.90 -12.42
N LYS A 19 -6.23 -18.30 -13.09
CA LYS A 19 -5.70 -19.67 -13.07
C LYS A 19 -4.87 -19.98 -11.81
N GLY A 20 -4.58 -18.98 -10.97
CA GLY A 20 -3.76 -19.14 -9.78
C GLY A 20 -2.30 -19.49 -10.10
N LEU A 21 -1.75 -18.98 -11.21
CA LEU A 21 -0.37 -19.26 -11.57
C LEU A 21 0.60 -18.74 -10.48
N PRO A 22 1.59 -19.55 -10.05
CA PRO A 22 2.54 -19.14 -9.03
C PRO A 22 3.26 -17.84 -9.40
N GLY A 23 3.09 -16.83 -8.54
CA GLY A 23 3.77 -15.55 -8.68
C GLY A 23 3.05 -14.49 -9.51
N ALA A 24 1.93 -14.79 -10.16
CA ALA A 24 1.11 -13.78 -10.85
C ALA A 24 0.68 -12.68 -9.87
N GLN A 25 0.16 -13.07 -8.70
CA GLN A 25 -0.33 -12.15 -7.68
C GLN A 25 0.76 -11.25 -7.06
N ARG A 26 2.05 -11.64 -7.14
CA ARG A 26 3.13 -10.85 -6.51
C ARG A 26 3.23 -9.43 -7.08
N LEU A 27 2.97 -9.28 -8.37
CA LEU A 27 2.98 -7.97 -9.03
C LEU A 27 1.84 -7.09 -8.52
N ASP A 28 0.61 -7.63 -8.49
CA ASP A 28 -0.58 -6.94 -8.00
C ASP A 28 -0.43 -6.52 -6.54
N ASP A 29 0.07 -7.42 -5.69
CA ASP A 29 0.30 -7.14 -4.28
C ASP A 29 1.37 -6.04 -4.10
N ALA A 30 2.46 -6.09 -4.87
CA ALA A 30 3.52 -5.07 -4.81
C ALA A 30 3.00 -3.69 -5.25
N LEU A 31 2.25 -3.64 -6.36
CA LEU A 31 1.64 -2.41 -6.87
C LEU A 31 0.58 -1.86 -5.90
N SER A 32 -0.24 -2.74 -5.31
CA SER A 32 -1.26 -2.37 -4.34
C SER A 32 -0.67 -1.84 -3.05
N ARG A 33 0.42 -2.45 -2.55
CA ARG A 33 1.17 -1.93 -1.40
C ARG A 33 1.78 -0.57 -1.69
N ALA A 34 2.43 -0.40 -2.85
CA ALA A 34 2.97 0.91 -3.25
C ALA A 34 1.89 2.00 -3.32
N ARG A 35 0.68 1.65 -3.78
CA ARG A 35 -0.47 2.56 -3.79
C ARG A 35 -0.95 2.92 -2.38
N LEU A 36 -1.05 1.94 -1.48
CA LEU A 36 -1.48 2.16 -0.11
C LEU A 36 -0.49 3.06 0.66
N GLU A 37 0.81 2.81 0.46
CA GLU A 37 1.91 3.53 1.11
C GLU A 37 2.27 4.85 0.41
N PHE A 38 1.53 5.25 -0.64
CA PHE A 38 1.78 6.45 -1.43
C PHE A 38 3.21 6.54 -2.04
N ARG A 39 3.82 5.39 -2.34
CA ARG A 39 5.08 5.31 -3.09
C ARG A 39 4.82 5.43 -4.58
N TRP A 40 4.56 6.66 -5.02
CA TRP A 40 4.12 6.95 -6.40
C TRP A 40 5.09 6.44 -7.46
N GLU A 41 6.40 6.68 -7.30
CA GLU A 41 7.39 6.20 -8.27
C GLU A 41 7.40 4.69 -8.40
N ASP A 42 7.29 3.97 -7.27
CA ASP A 42 7.23 2.51 -7.29
C ASP A 42 5.94 2.02 -7.94
N GLN A 43 4.80 2.68 -7.67
CA GLN A 43 3.54 2.36 -8.33
C GLN A 43 3.62 2.54 -9.84
N PHE A 44 4.27 3.61 -10.33
CA PHE A 44 4.45 3.83 -11.77
C PHE A 44 5.37 2.77 -12.38
N ASN A 45 6.52 2.51 -11.74
CA ASN A 45 7.51 1.55 -12.23
C ASN A 45 6.98 0.12 -12.28
N LEU A 46 6.08 -0.26 -11.36
CA LEU A 46 5.44 -1.57 -11.32
C LEU A 46 4.26 -1.71 -12.30
N SER A 47 3.80 -0.61 -12.90
CA SER A 47 2.69 -0.66 -13.85
C SER A 47 3.11 -1.24 -15.21
N LEU A 48 2.15 -1.74 -15.98
CA LEU A 48 2.41 -2.28 -17.33
C LEU A 48 2.81 -1.20 -18.34
N ASP A 49 2.49 0.06 -18.06
CA ASP A 49 2.85 1.23 -18.88
C ASP A 49 3.26 2.42 -17.98
N PRO A 50 4.51 2.44 -17.48
CA PRO A 50 4.97 3.44 -16.52
C PRO A 50 4.91 4.88 -17.03
N GLU A 51 5.15 5.09 -18.33
CA GLU A 51 5.10 6.40 -18.97
C GLU A 51 3.69 6.97 -18.87
N THR A 52 2.69 6.21 -19.33
CA THR A 52 1.29 6.65 -19.30
C THR A 52 0.78 6.80 -17.86
N ALA A 53 1.22 5.96 -16.93
CA ALA A 53 0.84 6.09 -15.52
C ALA A 53 1.34 7.41 -14.90
N ARG A 54 2.59 7.81 -15.19
CA ARG A 54 3.14 9.11 -14.75
C ARG A 54 2.41 10.26 -15.41
N ASP A 55 2.22 10.21 -16.72
CA ASP A 55 1.58 11.29 -17.48
C ASP A 55 0.17 11.59 -16.97
N VAL A 56 -0.63 10.55 -16.65
CA VAL A 56 -1.99 10.73 -16.12
C VAL A 56 -1.99 11.38 -14.74
N HIS A 57 -1.04 11.03 -13.87
CA HIS A 57 -0.89 11.69 -12.57
C HIS A 57 -0.47 13.16 -12.75
N ASP A 58 0.53 13.40 -13.60
CA ASP A 58 1.19 14.69 -13.75
C ASP A 58 0.38 15.73 -14.52
N GLN A 59 -0.65 15.30 -15.27
CA GLN A 59 -1.64 16.20 -15.87
C GLN A 59 -2.26 17.18 -14.87
N THR A 60 -2.38 16.77 -13.60
CA THR A 60 -2.99 17.60 -12.55
C THR A 60 -2.04 17.89 -11.39
N LEU A 61 -1.04 17.03 -11.17
CA LEU A 61 -0.10 17.09 -10.05
C LEU A 61 1.34 16.99 -10.54
N SER A 62 1.76 17.95 -11.37
CA SER A 62 3.05 17.91 -12.10
C SER A 62 4.31 18.15 -11.28
N LYS A 63 4.20 18.67 -10.05
CA LYS A 63 5.38 18.93 -9.20
C LYS A 63 5.90 17.63 -8.59
N GLU A 64 7.22 17.49 -8.50
CA GLU A 64 7.89 16.36 -7.83
C GLU A 64 7.41 16.16 -6.38
N ALA A 65 7.06 17.23 -5.68
CA ALA A 65 6.49 17.15 -4.32
C ALA A 65 5.16 16.37 -4.26
N HIS A 66 4.43 16.23 -5.37
CA HIS A 66 3.21 15.43 -5.40
C HIS A 66 3.47 13.92 -5.47
N LYS A 67 4.69 13.51 -5.85
CA LYS A 67 5.12 12.09 -5.85
C LYS A 67 5.36 11.53 -4.45
N VAL A 68 5.29 12.37 -3.42
CA VAL A 68 5.33 11.98 -2.00
C VAL A 68 4.04 12.36 -1.28
N ALA A 69 3.02 12.83 -2.00
CA ALA A 69 1.78 13.28 -1.40
C ALA A 69 0.87 12.09 -1.07
N HIS A 70 0.24 12.15 0.11
CA HIS A 70 -0.77 11.18 0.56
C HIS A 70 -2.16 11.42 -0.06
N PHE A 71 -2.22 11.82 -1.33
CA PHE A 71 -3.46 11.99 -2.09
C PHE A 71 -3.18 12.11 -3.59
N CYS A 72 -4.23 11.92 -4.40
CA CYS A 72 -4.23 12.22 -5.82
C CYS A 72 -5.27 13.31 -6.15
N SER A 73 -5.36 13.70 -7.42
CA SER A 73 -6.31 14.72 -7.88
C SER A 73 -7.78 14.29 -7.84
N MET A 74 -8.09 13.00 -7.70
CA MET A 74 -9.48 12.52 -7.68
C MET A 74 -10.22 12.92 -6.41
N CYS A 75 -9.64 12.67 -5.23
CA CYS A 75 -10.29 12.91 -3.93
C CYS A 75 -9.68 14.12 -3.19
N GLY A 76 -8.48 14.56 -3.61
CA GLY A 76 -7.75 15.64 -2.97
C GLY A 76 -7.28 15.30 -1.54
N PRO A 77 -6.66 16.28 -0.86
CA PRO A 77 -5.98 16.05 0.40
C PRO A 77 -6.92 15.70 1.55
N LYS A 78 -8.20 16.14 1.52
CA LYS A 78 -9.12 15.94 2.65
C LYS A 78 -9.87 14.60 2.60
N PHE A 79 -10.18 14.11 1.40
CA PHE A 79 -11.12 12.99 1.22
C PHE A 79 -10.47 11.73 0.61
N CYS A 80 -9.14 11.65 0.56
CA CYS A 80 -8.47 10.43 0.13
C CYS A 80 -8.77 9.28 1.10
N SER A 81 -9.44 8.23 0.62
CA SER A 81 -9.84 7.06 1.41
C SER A 81 -8.63 6.33 2.00
N LEU A 82 -7.59 6.09 1.20
CA LEU A 82 -6.38 5.38 1.65
C LEU A 82 -5.67 6.13 2.78
N ARG A 83 -5.63 7.47 2.71
CA ARG A 83 -5.03 8.30 3.76
C ARG A 83 -5.82 8.18 5.05
N ILE A 84 -7.15 8.30 4.96
CA ILE A 84 -8.04 8.15 6.12
C ILE A 84 -7.89 6.77 6.74
N SER A 85 -7.81 5.70 5.93
CA SER A 85 -7.55 4.35 6.43
C SER A 85 -6.20 4.24 7.14
N HIS A 86 -5.15 4.85 6.58
CA HIS A 86 -3.84 4.90 7.22
C HIS A 86 -3.86 5.62 8.57
N ASP A 87 -4.54 6.77 8.64
CA ASP A 87 -4.66 7.58 9.86
C ASP A 87 -5.40 6.79 10.96
N ILE A 88 -6.49 6.09 10.61
CA ILE A 88 -7.25 5.25 11.56
C ILE A 88 -6.39 4.08 12.09
N LEU A 89 -5.65 3.40 11.20
CA LEU A 89 -4.77 2.31 11.61
C LEU A 89 -3.64 2.79 12.51
N ALA A 90 -3.07 3.97 12.24
CA ALA A 90 -2.03 4.57 13.05
C ALA A 90 -2.52 4.94 14.46
N GLU A 91 -3.73 5.49 14.59
CA GLU A 91 -4.32 5.79 15.90
C GLU A 91 -4.59 4.51 16.70
N ALA A 92 -5.20 3.49 16.07
CA ALA A 92 -5.44 2.20 16.72
C ALA A 92 -4.14 1.52 17.18
N GLN A 93 -3.06 1.64 16.40
CA GLN A 93 -1.76 1.11 16.78
C GLN A 93 -1.18 1.87 17.97
N LYS A 94 -1.32 3.20 18.02
CA LYS A 94 -0.86 4.03 19.13
C LYS A 94 -1.56 3.66 20.43
N ASP A 95 -2.88 3.50 20.41
CA ASP A 95 -3.65 3.07 21.59
C ASP A 95 -3.20 1.69 22.10
N GLY A 96 -2.99 0.74 21.18
CA GLY A 96 -2.47 -0.58 21.51
C GLY A 96 -1.05 -0.52 22.10
N MET A 97 -0.18 0.31 21.55
CA MET A 97 1.18 0.52 22.06
C MET A 97 1.17 1.18 23.44
N GLU A 98 0.29 2.13 23.71
CA GLU A 98 0.14 2.76 25.03
C GLU A 98 -0.30 1.74 26.10
N ALA A 99 -1.27 0.87 25.76
CA ALA A 99 -1.71 -0.20 26.65
C ALA A 99 -0.59 -1.20 26.94
N MET A 100 0.19 -1.59 25.92
CA MET A 100 1.34 -2.49 26.10
C MET A 100 2.47 -1.82 26.88
N ALA A 101 2.72 -0.53 26.66
CA ALA A 101 3.68 0.24 27.44
C ALA A 101 3.26 0.38 28.91
N ALA A 102 1.96 0.48 29.20
CA ALA A 102 1.44 0.44 30.57
C ALA A 102 1.65 -0.95 31.21
N LYS A 103 1.36 -2.03 30.49
CA LYS A 103 1.64 -3.41 30.95
C LYS A 103 3.13 -3.62 31.23
N PHE A 104 3.99 -3.18 30.30
CA PHE A 104 5.43 -3.26 30.46
C PHE A 104 5.91 -2.47 31.68
N ARG A 105 5.39 -1.27 31.93
CA ARG A 105 5.76 -0.48 33.11
C ARG A 105 5.44 -1.16 34.45
N ASN A 106 4.44 -2.06 34.48
CA ASN A 106 4.05 -2.75 35.72
C ASN A 106 5.02 -3.87 36.13
N GLY A 107 5.67 -4.56 35.18
CA GLY A 107 6.68 -5.60 35.47
C GLY A 107 8.11 -5.20 35.14
N SER A 108 8.28 -4.35 34.11
CA SER A 108 9.56 -3.93 33.50
C SER A 108 10.47 -5.08 33.05
N ASP A 109 9.97 -6.31 33.04
CA ASP A 109 10.69 -7.51 32.64
C ASP A 109 10.72 -7.65 31.12
N LEU A 110 11.92 -7.81 30.57
CA LEU A 110 12.13 -8.12 29.15
C LEU A 110 11.86 -9.59 28.82
N TYR A 111 12.00 -10.47 29.81
CA TYR A 111 11.80 -11.91 29.68
C TYR A 111 10.69 -12.32 30.65
N MET A 112 9.51 -12.64 30.11
CA MET A 112 8.42 -13.16 30.92
C MET A 112 8.57 -14.67 31.06
N PRO A 113 8.36 -15.25 32.26
CA PRO A 113 8.26 -16.69 32.40
C PRO A 113 7.09 -17.20 31.56
N VAL A 114 7.25 -18.37 30.97
CA VAL A 114 6.15 -19.03 30.24
C VAL A 114 5.09 -19.38 31.26
N ASP A 115 3.86 -18.93 31.02
CA ASP A 115 2.74 -19.25 31.90
C ASP A 115 2.33 -20.71 31.64
N GLU A 116 2.74 -21.62 32.53
CA GLU A 116 2.42 -23.06 32.44
C GLU A 116 0.95 -23.36 32.80
N SER A 117 0.10 -22.34 32.95
CA SER A 117 -1.31 -22.47 33.35
C SER A 117 -2.35 -22.37 32.22
N GLU A 118 -1.92 -22.23 30.96
CA GLU A 118 -2.79 -22.23 29.76
C GLU A 118 -2.79 -23.58 29.00
N GLU A 119 -2.84 -24.70 29.72
CA GLU A 119 -3.16 -26.05 29.19
C GLU A 119 -4.59 -26.46 29.60
#